data_AF-A0A6A8QDP7-F1
#
_entry.id   AF-A0A6A8QDP7-F1
#
_cell.length_a   1.000
_cell.length_b   1.000
_cell.length_c   1.000
_cell.angle_alpha   90.00
_cell.angle_beta   90.00
_cell.angle_gamma   90.00
#
_symmetry.space_group_name_H-M   'P 1'
#
loop_
_entity.id
_entity.type
_entity.pdbx_description
1 polymer ?
#
loop_
_entity_poly.entity_id
_entity_poly.type
_entity_poly.pdbx_seq_one_letter_code
_entity_poly.pdbx_strand_id
1 'polypeptide(L)'
;MRILIEYILPIFLPTALWLLWLIFAQSRARRLGQTGPGWQSVPISWLLAAGVVLTLVITIGGAMRGGYATGSYQPAHVDEQGHLVPGGIR
;
A
#
# COMPACT_ATOMS: atom_id res chain seq x y z
N MET A 1 -18.74 4.95 -3.36
CA MET A 1 -18.52 4.46 -1.97
C MET A 1 -17.29 3.54 -1.83
N ARG A 2 -17.01 2.60 -2.75
CA ARG A 2 -15.87 1.65 -2.64
C ARG A 2 -14.49 2.33 -2.62
N ILE A 3 -14.30 3.34 -3.48
CA ILE A 3 -13.08 4.17 -3.61
C ILE A 3 -12.70 4.88 -2.30
N LEU A 4 -13.69 5.34 -1.51
CA LEU A 4 -13.42 6.01 -0.24
C LEU A 4 -12.80 5.05 0.77
N ILE A 5 -13.37 3.86 0.94
CA ILE A 5 -12.89 2.88 1.91
C ILE A 5 -11.59 2.22 1.42
N GLU A 6 -11.45 2.02 0.11
CA GLU A 6 -10.31 1.30 -0.47
C GLU A 6 -9.06 2.19 -0.65
N TYR A 7 -9.21 3.52 -0.75
CA TYR A 7 -8.06 4.44 -0.93
C TYR A 7 -7.90 5.48 0.18
N ILE A 8 -9.00 6.06 0.65
CA ILE A 8 -8.91 7.08 1.70
C ILE A 8 -8.58 6.41 3.03
N LEU A 9 -9.18 5.26 3.33
CA LEU A 9 -8.86 4.52 4.55
C LEU A 9 -7.36 4.22 4.66
N PRO A 10 -6.66 3.56 3.70
CA PRO A 10 -5.23 3.27 3.84
C PRO A 10 -4.33 4.51 3.84
N ILE A 11 -4.77 5.65 3.31
CA ILE A 11 -4.06 6.94 3.41
C ILE A 11 -4.29 7.60 4.78
N PHE A 12 -5.51 7.53 5.32
CA PHE A 12 -5.85 8.15 6.60
C PHE A 12 -5.41 7.30 7.80
N LEU A 13 -5.39 5.97 7.66
CA LEU A 13 -4.97 5.02 8.69
C LEU A 13 -3.59 5.32 9.26
N PRO A 14 -2.52 5.56 8.47
CA PRO A 14 -1.20 5.86 9.02
C PRO A 14 -1.16 7.21 9.73
N THR A 15 -1.84 8.21 9.22
CA THR A 15 -1.94 9.53 9.84
C THR A 15 -2.71 9.45 11.17
N ALA A 16 -3.78 8.66 11.22
CA ALA A 16 -4.57 8.42 12.42
C ALA A 16 -3.82 7.60 13.47
N LEU A 17 -3.12 6.53 13.05
CA LEU A 17 -2.23 5.74 13.92
C LEU A 17 -1.10 6.60 14.48
N TRP A 18 -0.53 7.47 13.65
CA TRP A 18 0.47 8.43 14.06
C TRP A 18 -0.04 9.37 15.16
N LEU A 19 -1.21 9.99 14.96
CA LEU A 19 -1.84 10.87 15.95
C LEU A 19 -2.16 10.12 17.26
N LEU A 20 -2.72 8.91 17.16
CA LEU A 20 -3.01 8.05 18.31
C LEU A 20 -1.74 7.74 19.12
N TRP A 21 -0.66 7.39 18.43
CA TRP A 21 0.63 7.13 19.09
C TRP A 21 1.21 8.38 19.74
N LEU A 22 1.15 9.53 19.07
CA LEU A 22 1.64 10.81 19.61
C LEU A 22 0.89 11.19 20.91
N ILE A 23 -0.43 11.03 20.90
CA ILE A 23 -1.30 11.27 22.07
C ILE A 23 -0.95 10.29 23.19
N PHE A 24 -0.74 9.00 22.86
CA PHE A 24 -0.38 7.98 23.83
C PHE A 24 1.01 8.23 24.44
N ALA A 25 1.99 8.60 23.63
CA ALA A 25 3.35 8.93 24.05
C ALA A 25 3.38 10.18 24.94
N GLN A 26 2.65 11.25 24.57
CA GLN A 26 2.51 12.43 25.42
C GLN A 26 1.78 12.12 26.72
N SER A 27 0.70 11.32 26.68
CA SER A 27 -0.05 10.93 27.87
C SER A 27 0.80 10.09 28.81
N ARG A 28 1.62 9.18 28.29
CA ARG A 28 2.57 8.37 29.07
C ARG A 28 3.67 9.22 29.69
N ALA A 29 4.22 10.19 28.95
CA ALA A 29 5.24 11.11 29.48
C ALA A 29 4.69 12.03 30.59
N ARG A 30 3.48 12.57 30.41
CA ARG A 30 2.78 13.37 31.44
C ARG A 30 2.56 12.56 32.72
N ARG A 31 2.17 11.28 32.61
CA ARG A 31 1.98 10.38 33.77
C ARG A 31 3.28 10.05 34.50
N LEU A 32 4.42 10.12 33.83
CA LEU A 32 5.74 9.84 34.40
C LEU A 32 6.48 11.11 34.87
N GLY A 33 5.87 12.29 34.74
CA GLY A 33 6.50 13.57 35.12
C GLY A 33 7.71 13.95 34.26
N GLN A 34 7.87 13.34 33.08
CA GLN A 34 8.99 13.57 32.18
C GLN A 34 8.59 14.49 31.03
N THR A 35 9.53 15.31 30.55
CA THR A 35 9.37 16.06 29.31
C THR A 35 9.14 15.07 28.16
N GLY A 36 8.03 15.25 27.43
CA GLY A 36 7.67 14.38 26.31
C GLY A 36 8.79 14.30 25.26
N PRO A 37 8.90 13.19 24.52
CA PRO A 37 10.00 12.98 23.57
C PRO A 37 10.08 14.15 22.60
N GLY A 38 11.26 14.79 22.54
CA GLY A 38 11.53 15.90 21.65
C GLY A 38 11.54 15.45 20.19
N TRP A 39 11.21 16.36 19.27
CA TRP A 39 11.16 16.12 17.82
C TRP A 39 12.47 15.56 17.24
N GLN A 40 13.59 15.66 17.97
CA GLN A 40 14.92 15.18 17.56
C GLN A 40 15.18 13.71 17.90
N SER A 41 14.47 13.14 18.88
CA SER A 41 14.53 11.71 19.16
C SER A 41 13.50 11.00 18.30
N VAL A 42 13.64 11.07 16.97
CA VAL A 42 12.79 10.28 16.06
C VAL A 42 13.26 8.84 16.15
N PRO A 43 12.56 7.96 16.88
CA PRO A 43 12.99 6.58 17.04
C PRO A 43 12.90 5.85 15.70
N ILE A 44 13.79 4.87 15.47
CA ILE A 44 13.83 4.01 14.26
C ILE A 44 12.47 3.43 13.85
N SER A 45 11.55 3.28 14.82
CA SER A 45 10.16 2.90 14.58
C SER A 45 9.46 3.80 13.55
N TRP A 46 9.83 5.07 13.43
CA TRP A 46 9.32 5.99 12.42
C TRP A 46 9.82 5.73 11.01
N LEU A 47 11.10 5.40 10.86
CA LEU A 47 11.66 5.00 9.56
C LEU A 47 10.99 3.72 9.07
N LEU A 48 10.78 2.75 9.96
CA LEU A 48 10.05 1.52 9.67
C LEU A 48 8.58 1.79 9.33
N ALA A 49 7.90 2.64 10.10
CA ALA A 49 6.52 3.01 9.83
C ALA A 49 6.37 3.72 8.47
N ALA A 50 7.24 4.70 8.17
CA ALA A 50 7.24 5.39 6.88
C ALA A 50 7.49 4.43 5.72
N GLY A 51 8.41 3.47 5.89
CA GLY A 51 8.66 2.40 4.94
C GLY A 51 7.42 1.54 4.69
N VAL A 52 6.76 1.05 5.74
CA VAL A 52 5.53 0.24 5.63
C VAL A 52 4.41 1.00 4.93
N VAL A 53 4.23 2.28 5.26
CA VAL A 53 3.23 3.15 4.62
C VAL A 53 3.52 3.33 3.14
N LEU A 54 4.78 3.63 2.78
CA LEU A 54 5.18 3.79 1.39
C LEU A 54 4.98 2.50 0.60
N THR A 55 5.36 1.34 1.15
CA THR A 55 5.14 0.03 0.53
C THR A 55 3.65 -0.25 0.33
N LEU A 56 2.77 0.07 1.28
CA LEU A 56 1.33 -0.09 1.14
C LEU A 56 0.76 0.79 0.03
N VAL A 57 1.15 2.06 -0.03
CA VAL A 57 0.69 2.99 -1.09
C VAL A 57 1.11 2.51 -2.47
N ILE A 58 2.36 2.07 -2.63
CA ILE A 58 2.86 1.53 -3.91
C ILE A 58 2.15 0.24 -4.27
N THR A 59 1.98 -0.68 -3.32
CA THR A 59 1.33 -1.97 -3.56
C THR A 59 -0.13 -1.80 -3.94
N ILE A 60 -0.87 -0.96 -3.19
CA ILE A 60 -2.29 -0.69 -3.48
C ILE A 60 -2.41 0.06 -4.80
N GLY A 61 -1.64 1.13 -5.01
CA GLY A 61 -1.66 1.88 -6.26
C GLY A 61 -1.24 1.04 -7.48
N GLY A 62 -0.31 0.11 -7.29
CA GLY A 62 0.10 -0.88 -8.27
C GLY A 62 -1.01 -1.89 -8.56
N ALA A 63 -1.66 -2.45 -7.54
CA ALA A 63 -2.77 -3.39 -7.71
C ALA A 63 -3.99 -2.76 -8.41
N MET A 64 -4.24 -1.46 -8.23
CA MET A 64 -5.29 -0.76 -8.95
C MET A 64 -5.01 -0.57 -10.44
N ARG A 65 -3.74 -0.34 -10.80
CA ARG A 65 -3.33 -0.06 -12.20
C ARG A 65 -2.99 -1.35 -12.93
N GLY A 66 -2.38 -2.28 -12.23
CA GLY A 66 -2.10 -3.64 -12.65
C GLY A 66 -3.33 -4.51 -12.37
N GLY A 67 -4.40 -4.29 -13.16
CA GLY A 67 -5.25 -5.42 -13.47
C GLY A 67 -4.35 -6.47 -14.08
N TYR A 68 -4.22 -7.64 -13.44
CA TYR A 68 -3.53 -8.78 -14.02
C TYR A 68 -3.96 -8.88 -15.49
N ALA A 69 -3.02 -8.89 -16.42
CA ALA A 69 -3.33 -9.28 -17.78
C ALA A 69 -3.82 -10.73 -17.67
N THR A 70 -5.13 -10.92 -17.50
CA THR A 70 -5.82 -12.21 -17.55
C THR A 70 -5.85 -12.76 -18.97
N GLY A 71 -4.80 -12.44 -19.73
CA GLY A 71 -4.56 -12.88 -21.08
C GLY A 71 -3.96 -14.27 -21.03
N SER A 72 -4.76 -15.30 -21.30
CA SER A 72 -4.19 -16.61 -21.53
C SER A 72 -3.36 -16.55 -22.81
N TYR A 73 -2.07 -16.93 -22.73
CA TYR A 73 -1.23 -16.97 -23.92
C TYR A 73 -1.76 -18.08 -24.84
N GLN A 74 -2.29 -17.70 -26.00
CA GLN A 74 -2.58 -18.66 -27.06
C GLN A 74 -1.35 -18.78 -27.97
N PRO A 75 -0.69 -19.95 -28.01
CA PRO A 75 0.36 -20.19 -28.98
C PRO A 75 -0.22 -20.14 -30.41
N ALA A 76 0.64 -19.80 -31.37
CA ALA A 76 0.28 -19.86 -32.77
C ALA A 76 -0.12 -21.30 -33.14
N HIS A 77 -1.25 -21.46 -33.82
CA HIS A 77 -1.73 -22.76 -34.28
C HIS A 77 -2.25 -22.65 -35.71
N VAL A 78 -2.39 -23.82 -36.34
CA VAL A 78 -3.01 -23.93 -37.66
C VAL A 78 -4.48 -24.27 -37.45
N ASP A 79 -5.37 -23.47 -38.04
CA ASP A 79 -6.81 -23.74 -38.00
C ASP A 79 -7.16 -24.99 -38.84
N GLU A 80 -8.35 -25.56 -38.65
CA GLU A 80 -8.86 -26.72 -39.40
C GLU A 80 -8.86 -26.48 -40.93
N GLN A 81 -8.82 -25.22 -41.35
CA GLN A 81 -8.78 -24.76 -42.74
C GLN A 81 -7.35 -24.61 -43.30
N GLY A 82 -6.31 -24.90 -42.50
CA GLY A 82 -4.91 -24.78 -42.90
C GLY A 82 -4.32 -23.37 -42.81
N HIS A 83 -5.05 -22.42 -42.21
CA HIS A 83 -4.57 -21.05 -42.03
C HIS A 83 -3.69 -20.93 -40.78
N LEU A 84 -2.57 -20.20 -40.89
CA LEU A 84 -1.71 -19.87 -39.77
C LEU A 84 -2.35 -18.74 -38.95
N VAL A 85 -2.81 -19.06 -37.74
CA VAL A 85 -3.35 -18.06 -36.81
C VAL A 85 -2.21 -17.60 -35.88
N PRO A 86 -1.84 -16.30 -35.90
CA PRO A 86 -0.77 -15.80 -35.06
C PRO A 86 -1.15 -15.87 -33.58
N GLY A 87 -0.18 -16.22 -32.73
CA GLY A 87 -0.37 -16.28 -31.29
C GLY A 87 -0.64 -14.91 -30.70
N GLY A 88 -1.44 -14.87 -29.64
CA GLY A 88 -1.90 -13.64 -29.02
C GLY A 88 -2.25 -13.81 -27.54
N ILE A 89 -2.36 -12.68 -26.86
CA ILE A 89 -2.89 -12.59 -25.50
C ILE A 89 -4.40 -12.34 -25.59
N ARG A 90 -5.20 -13.24 -25.01
CA ARG A 90 -6.67 -13.17 -25.01
C ARG A 90 -7.24 -13.15 -23.61
#